data_AF-A0A6P0VR31-F1
#
_entry.id   AF-A0A6P0VR31-F1
#
_cell.length_a   1.000
_cell.length_b   1.000
_cell.length_c   1.000
_cell.angle_alpha   90.00
_cell.angle_beta   90.00
_cell.angle_gamma   90.00
#
_symmetry.space_group_name_H-M   'P 1'
#
loop_
_entity.id
_entity.type
_entity.pdbx_description
1 polymer ?
#
loop_
_entity_poly.entity_id
_entity_poly.type
_entity_poly.pdbx_seq_one_letter_code
_entity_poly.pdbx_strand_id
1 'polypeptide(L)'
;MIPIPSRDFNDKFYTFLIPMGGDNRQICFRWRTETALKKNFSSYQAAEESFLLWCQGQDDYSIVRKFLEIYQHEETTEREKELAQWHLTAYLETPCYQAASKRFATFSNFNDLTDDWEHYLHLARCLTNNPEEILQIYRKYRRREYDLEKYFMWEIASKIRDLSYRATGQGKYSPWYSLKNTSATNLNQALVNHGVRAENIERYLIARSCLFEVYAKSEQGRWISPNLNEYQAAANYCTRYHFTIDVQEIQRLIKICLEVLRSSPKIISF
;
A
#
# COMPACT_ATOMS: atom_id res chain seq x y z
N MET A 1 -0.24 -14.04 2.95
CA MET A 1 -1.41 -13.25 3.35
C MET A 1 -2.01 -13.94 4.56
N ILE A 2 -2.17 -13.25 5.68
CA ILE A 2 -2.80 -13.86 6.86
C ILE A 2 -4.29 -14.05 6.52
N PRO A 3 -4.89 -15.23 6.70
CA PRO A 3 -6.31 -15.39 6.44
C PRO A 3 -7.13 -14.64 7.51
N ILE A 4 -8.19 -13.96 7.09
CA ILE A 4 -9.21 -13.42 7.99
C ILE A 4 -10.46 -14.31 7.91
N PRO A 5 -11.19 -14.53 9.01
CA PRO A 5 -12.43 -15.31 8.99
C PRO A 5 -13.47 -14.68 8.03
N SER A 6 -14.31 -15.51 7.42
CA SER A 6 -15.48 -15.01 6.69
C SER A 6 -16.44 -14.30 7.63
N ARG A 7 -17.23 -13.39 7.06
CA ARG A 7 -18.17 -12.55 7.80
C ARG A 7 -19.50 -12.51 7.06
N ASP A 8 -20.61 -12.60 7.79
CA ASP A 8 -21.95 -12.46 7.22
C ASP A 8 -22.16 -11.05 6.67
N PHE A 9 -23.10 -10.89 5.74
CA PHE A 9 -23.32 -9.60 5.06
C PHE A 9 -23.60 -8.45 6.04
N ASN A 10 -24.54 -8.63 6.98
CA ASN A 10 -24.90 -7.58 7.93
C ASN A 10 -23.78 -7.29 8.93
N ASP A 11 -23.04 -8.32 9.35
CA ASP A 11 -21.88 -8.18 10.23
C ASP A 11 -20.84 -7.22 9.65
N LYS A 12 -20.89 -6.97 8.33
CA LYS A 12 -20.06 -5.97 7.70
C LYS A 12 -20.13 -4.59 8.30
N PHE A 13 -21.29 -4.21 8.82
CA PHE A 13 -21.53 -2.84 9.27
C PHE A 13 -21.33 -2.64 10.77
N TYR A 14 -21.00 -3.67 11.54
CA TYR A 14 -20.88 -3.52 13.00
C TYR A 14 -19.83 -4.42 13.65
N THR A 15 -18.90 -4.98 12.87
CA THR A 15 -17.79 -5.76 13.42
C THR A 15 -16.44 -5.20 12.99
N PHE A 16 -15.46 -5.32 13.87
CA PHE A 16 -14.09 -4.86 13.65
C PHE A 16 -13.11 -6.02 13.74
N LEU A 17 -12.06 -5.97 12.94
CA LEU A 17 -11.03 -7.00 12.94
C LEU A 17 -10.07 -6.77 14.11
N ILE A 18 -9.85 -7.79 14.94
CA ILE A 18 -8.97 -7.66 16.11
C ILE A 18 -7.90 -8.76 16.05
N PRO A 19 -6.62 -8.40 16.24
CA PRO A 19 -5.57 -9.40 16.38
C PRO A 19 -5.79 -10.21 17.66
N MET A 20 -5.72 -11.52 17.52
CA MET A 20 -5.67 -12.46 18.62
C MET A 20 -4.20 -12.70 18.94
N GLY A 21 -3.84 -12.63 20.22
CA GLY A 21 -2.48 -12.89 20.65
C GLY A 21 -1.99 -14.27 20.22
N GLY A 22 -0.80 -14.31 19.66
CA GLY A 22 -0.02 -15.49 19.31
C GLY A 22 1.44 -15.08 19.21
N ASP A 23 2.39 -16.01 19.43
CA ASP A 23 3.81 -15.73 19.19
C ASP A 23 3.98 -15.15 17.79
N ASN A 24 4.95 -14.22 17.60
CA ASN A 24 5.21 -13.38 16.41
C ASN A 24 5.16 -14.06 15.02
N ARG A 25 4.95 -15.37 14.93
CA ARG A 25 4.82 -16.17 13.71
C ARG A 25 3.38 -16.57 13.35
N GLN A 26 2.39 -16.38 14.22
CA GLN A 26 0.98 -16.74 13.95
C GLN A 26 0.00 -15.72 14.54
N ILE A 27 0.00 -14.49 14.00
CA ILE A 27 -1.10 -13.56 14.24
C ILE A 27 -2.35 -14.15 13.59
N CYS A 28 -3.40 -14.39 14.37
CA CYS A 28 -4.72 -14.73 13.87
C CYS A 28 -5.70 -13.59 14.16
N PHE A 29 -6.77 -13.48 13.37
CA PHE A 29 -7.76 -12.43 13.55
C PHE A 29 -9.11 -13.02 13.94
N ARG A 30 -9.87 -12.22 14.69
CA ARG A 30 -11.30 -12.45 14.87
C ARG A 30 -12.09 -11.17 14.60
N TRP A 31 -13.34 -11.35 14.21
CA TRP A 31 -14.32 -10.28 14.18
C TRP A 31 -14.87 -10.05 15.59
N ARG A 32 -14.82 -8.81 16.07
CA ARG A 32 -15.51 -8.37 17.29
C ARG A 32 -16.72 -7.54 16.92
N THR A 33 -17.89 -7.98 17.37
CA THR A 33 -19.14 -7.23 17.26
C THR A 33 -19.13 -6.02 18.19
N GLU A 34 -19.43 -4.86 17.63
CA GLU A 34 -19.74 -3.66 18.40
C GLU A 34 -21.25 -3.62 18.68
N THR A 35 -21.63 -3.76 19.94
CA THR A 35 -23.03 -4.01 20.33
C THR A 35 -23.91 -2.79 20.08
N ALA A 36 -23.36 -1.59 20.28
CA ALA A 36 -24.06 -0.33 20.01
C ALA A 36 -24.39 -0.19 18.52
N LEU A 37 -23.41 -0.48 17.65
CA LEU A 37 -23.63 -0.47 16.19
C LEU A 37 -24.61 -1.55 15.76
N LYS A 38 -24.47 -2.78 16.26
CA LYS A 38 -25.41 -3.86 15.90
C LYS A 38 -26.85 -3.47 16.27
N LYS A 39 -27.07 -2.91 17.45
CA LYS A 39 -28.39 -2.42 17.88
C LYS A 39 -28.90 -1.32 16.96
N ASN A 40 -28.07 -0.33 16.63
CA ASN A 40 -28.45 0.77 15.74
C ASN A 40 -28.78 0.27 14.33
N PHE A 41 -27.98 -0.64 13.78
CA PHE A 41 -28.23 -1.29 12.48
C PHE A 41 -29.56 -2.04 12.46
N SER A 42 -29.86 -2.81 13.51
CA SER A 42 -31.16 -3.49 13.64
C SER A 42 -32.33 -2.52 13.78
N SER A 43 -32.13 -1.33 14.38
CA SER A 43 -33.16 -0.28 14.41
C SER A 43 -33.48 0.24 13.00
N TYR A 44 -32.49 0.43 12.12
CA TYR A 44 -32.76 0.78 10.72
C TYR A 44 -33.53 -0.32 9.99
N GLN A 45 -33.17 -1.60 10.20
CA GLN A 45 -33.90 -2.72 9.60
C GLN A 45 -35.37 -2.81 10.06
N ALA A 46 -35.67 -2.39 11.28
CA ALA A 46 -37.03 -2.39 11.82
C ALA A 46 -37.84 -1.15 11.43
N ALA A 47 -37.18 -0.01 11.24
CA ALA A 47 -37.84 1.28 10.97
C ALA A 47 -38.01 1.58 9.47
N GLU A 48 -37.12 1.09 8.61
CA GLU A 48 -37.08 1.42 7.19
C GLU A 48 -37.16 0.16 6.31
N GLU A 49 -38.29 -0.01 5.60
CA GLU A 49 -38.50 -1.17 4.71
C GLU A 49 -37.44 -1.26 3.61
N SER A 50 -37.07 -0.13 3.01
CA SER A 50 -36.00 -0.07 2.00
C SER A 50 -34.67 -0.58 2.53
N PHE A 51 -34.32 -0.23 3.78
CA PHE A 51 -33.09 -0.68 4.42
C PHE A 51 -33.09 -2.20 4.66
N LEU A 52 -34.23 -2.75 5.10
CA LEU A 52 -34.40 -4.19 5.24
C LEU A 52 -34.22 -4.91 3.90
N LEU A 53 -34.82 -4.38 2.82
CA LEU A 53 -34.67 -4.94 1.47
C LEU A 53 -33.22 -4.89 0.99
N TRP A 54 -32.48 -3.81 1.26
CA TRP A 54 -31.04 -3.75 0.96
C TRP A 54 -30.23 -4.78 1.73
N CYS A 55 -30.56 -5.03 3.00
CA CYS A 55 -29.91 -6.07 3.80
C CYS A 55 -30.15 -7.48 3.23
N GLN A 56 -31.41 -7.78 2.86
CA GLN A 56 -31.79 -9.07 2.28
C GLN A 56 -31.18 -9.28 0.89
N GLY A 57 -31.14 -8.22 0.08
CA GLY A 57 -30.53 -8.21 -1.26
C GLY A 57 -29.01 -8.08 -1.26
N GLN A 58 -28.38 -7.98 -0.08
CA GLN A 58 -26.94 -7.79 0.07
C GLN A 58 -26.40 -6.56 -0.70
N ASP A 59 -27.16 -5.47 -0.75
CA ASP A 59 -26.82 -4.24 -1.46
C ASP A 59 -25.98 -3.29 -0.58
N ASP A 60 -24.69 -3.58 -0.48
CA ASP A 60 -23.75 -2.77 0.29
C ASP A 60 -23.66 -1.33 -0.21
N TYR A 61 -23.78 -1.10 -1.51
CA TYR A 61 -23.80 0.23 -2.11
C TYR A 61 -24.90 1.12 -1.51
N SER A 62 -26.13 0.62 -1.43
CA SER A 62 -27.25 1.42 -0.92
C SER A 62 -27.11 1.71 0.57
N ILE A 63 -26.60 0.74 1.37
CA ILE A 63 -26.36 0.92 2.80
C ILE A 63 -25.20 1.91 3.05
N VAL A 64 -24.09 1.77 2.33
CA VAL A 64 -22.96 2.71 2.39
C VAL A 64 -23.42 4.12 2.00
N ARG A 65 -24.22 4.25 0.93
CA ARG A 65 -24.77 5.54 0.49
C ARG A 65 -25.61 6.18 1.60
N LYS A 66 -26.50 5.43 2.23
CA LYS A 66 -27.34 5.91 3.33
C LYS A 66 -26.51 6.45 4.50
N PHE A 67 -25.46 5.74 4.91
CA PHE A 67 -24.60 6.24 6.00
C PHE A 67 -23.78 7.47 5.59
N LEU A 68 -23.35 7.57 4.34
CA LEU A 68 -22.71 8.80 3.83
C LEU A 68 -23.70 9.98 3.78
N GLU A 69 -24.95 9.74 3.37
CA GLU A 69 -26.02 10.74 3.39
C GLU A 69 -26.29 11.24 4.81
N ILE A 70 -26.43 10.33 5.79
CA ILE A 70 -26.58 10.68 7.22
C ILE A 70 -25.41 11.54 7.70
N TYR A 71 -24.17 11.16 7.36
CA TYR A 71 -23.00 11.91 7.77
C TYR A 71 -22.97 13.35 7.17
N GLN A 72 -23.41 13.52 5.92
CA GLN A 72 -23.39 14.79 5.22
C GLN A 72 -24.56 15.72 5.52
N HIS A 73 -25.69 15.20 5.99
CA HIS A 73 -26.91 15.96 6.12
C HIS A 73 -26.86 16.92 7.32
N GLU A 74 -27.17 18.19 7.10
CA GLU A 74 -27.04 19.24 8.13
C GLU A 74 -27.98 19.04 9.31
N GLU A 75 -29.19 18.52 9.06
CA GLU A 75 -30.22 18.30 10.09
C GLU A 75 -29.97 17.05 10.94
N THR A 76 -28.99 16.22 10.56
CA THR A 76 -28.65 15.01 11.32
C THR A 76 -27.88 15.37 12.58
N THR A 77 -28.23 14.73 13.69
CA THR A 77 -27.56 14.98 14.97
C THR A 77 -26.12 14.47 14.94
N GLU A 78 -25.23 15.07 15.74
CA GLU A 78 -23.83 14.64 15.83
C GLU A 78 -23.69 13.16 16.21
N ARG A 79 -24.60 12.66 17.05
CA ARG A 79 -24.63 11.23 17.43
C ARG A 79 -24.95 10.32 16.25
N GLU A 80 -25.90 10.71 15.40
CA GLU A 80 -26.25 9.93 14.20
C GLU A 80 -25.11 9.96 13.18
N LYS A 81 -24.44 11.12 13.00
CA LYS A 81 -23.25 11.23 12.16
C LYS A 81 -22.12 10.33 12.67
N GLU A 82 -21.87 10.32 13.99
CA GLU A 82 -20.88 9.45 14.60
C GLU A 82 -21.20 7.96 14.36
N LEU A 83 -22.44 7.54 14.60
CA LEU A 83 -22.86 6.15 14.35
C LEU A 83 -22.71 5.77 12.87
N ALA A 84 -23.10 6.65 11.95
CA ALA A 84 -22.93 6.43 10.51
C ALA A 84 -21.45 6.30 10.12
N GLN A 85 -20.58 7.16 10.65
CA GLN A 85 -19.13 7.05 10.48
C GLN A 85 -18.60 5.70 10.97
N TRP A 86 -19.05 5.24 12.14
CA TRP A 86 -18.60 3.97 12.70
C TRP A 86 -19.10 2.77 11.88
N HIS A 87 -20.32 2.82 11.35
CA HIS A 87 -20.83 1.83 10.40
C HIS A 87 -20.00 1.76 9.11
N LEU A 88 -19.63 2.92 8.56
CA LEU A 88 -18.75 3.01 7.40
C LEU A 88 -17.36 2.45 7.72
N THR A 89 -16.81 2.77 8.89
CA THR A 89 -15.50 2.27 9.34
C THR A 89 -15.53 0.75 9.48
N ALA A 90 -16.57 0.18 10.10
CA ALA A 90 -16.75 -1.27 10.23
C ALA A 90 -16.88 -1.98 8.87
N TYR A 91 -17.59 -1.36 7.91
CA TYR A 91 -17.68 -1.87 6.54
C TYR A 91 -16.32 -1.90 5.86
N LEU A 92 -15.53 -0.83 6.03
CA LEU A 92 -14.22 -0.67 5.41
C LEU A 92 -13.09 -1.49 6.05
N GLU A 93 -13.33 -2.21 7.15
CA GLU A 93 -12.32 -3.06 7.79
C GLU A 93 -11.75 -4.12 6.83
N THR A 94 -12.59 -4.79 6.04
CA THR A 94 -12.11 -5.76 5.03
C THR A 94 -11.28 -5.08 3.93
N PRO A 95 -11.76 -4.00 3.26
CA PRO A 95 -10.94 -3.20 2.35
C PRO A 95 -9.61 -2.73 2.95
N CYS A 96 -9.59 -2.25 4.20
CA CYS A 96 -8.39 -1.82 4.90
C CYS A 96 -7.38 -2.96 5.05
N TYR A 97 -7.86 -4.10 5.53
CA TYR A 97 -7.04 -5.29 5.70
C TYR A 97 -6.43 -5.77 4.39
N GLN A 98 -7.24 -5.85 3.33
CA GLN A 98 -6.78 -6.27 2.01
C GLN A 98 -5.80 -5.25 1.40
N ALA A 99 -6.06 -3.95 1.55
CA ALA A 99 -5.18 -2.88 1.10
C ALA A 99 -3.81 -2.95 1.79
N ALA A 100 -3.80 -3.07 3.12
CA ALA A 100 -2.59 -3.23 3.91
C ALA A 100 -1.81 -4.49 3.52
N SER A 101 -2.50 -5.63 3.42
CA SER A 101 -1.89 -6.90 3.01
C SER A 101 -1.27 -6.83 1.61
N LYS A 102 -1.97 -6.21 0.66
CA LYS A 102 -1.49 -6.03 -0.71
C LYS A 102 -0.26 -5.13 -0.76
N ARG A 103 -0.27 -4.03 0.02
CA ARG A 103 0.88 -3.13 0.15
C ARG A 103 2.06 -3.86 0.76
N PHE A 104 1.87 -4.51 1.92
CA PHE A 104 2.92 -5.31 2.55
C PHE A 104 3.51 -6.36 1.60
N ALA A 105 2.68 -7.17 0.94
CA ALA A 105 3.17 -8.18 -0.01
C ALA A 105 3.92 -7.61 -1.22
N THR A 106 3.54 -6.41 -1.67
CA THR A 106 4.26 -5.71 -2.75
C THR A 106 5.66 -5.31 -2.29
N PHE A 107 5.82 -4.90 -1.03
CA PHE A 107 7.08 -4.39 -0.51
C PHE A 107 7.92 -5.39 0.27
N SER A 108 7.35 -6.52 0.72
CA SER A 108 8.07 -7.57 1.43
C SER A 108 9.13 -8.24 0.57
N ASN A 109 9.00 -8.14 -0.75
CA ASN A 109 9.99 -8.62 -1.72
C ASN A 109 11.15 -7.62 -1.92
N PHE A 110 11.07 -6.42 -1.34
CA PHE A 110 12.18 -5.50 -1.25
C PHE A 110 12.79 -5.72 0.14
N ASN A 111 14.03 -6.24 0.18
CA ASN A 111 14.75 -6.69 1.38
C ASN A 111 15.01 -5.61 2.48
N ASP A 112 14.26 -4.51 2.49
CA ASP A 112 14.48 -3.32 3.32
C ASP A 112 13.17 -2.68 3.77
N LEU A 113 12.20 -3.50 4.20
CA LEU A 113 11.03 -2.99 4.92
C LEU A 113 11.40 -2.70 6.37
N THR A 114 11.38 -1.43 6.76
CA THR A 114 11.25 -1.02 8.17
C THR A 114 9.82 -1.19 8.68
N ASP A 115 8.85 -1.26 7.76
CA ASP A 115 7.43 -1.21 8.08
C ASP A 115 6.84 -2.62 8.15
N ASP A 116 6.25 -2.93 9.29
CA ASP A 116 5.40 -4.09 9.53
C ASP A 116 4.10 -3.98 8.70
N TRP A 117 3.49 -5.11 8.36
CA TRP A 117 2.10 -5.17 7.87
C TRP A 117 1.13 -4.41 8.81
N GLU A 118 1.37 -4.42 10.12
CA GLU A 118 0.59 -3.68 11.13
C GLU A 118 0.64 -2.16 10.89
N HIS A 119 1.79 -1.63 10.46
CA HIS A 119 1.92 -0.21 10.12
C HIS A 119 0.98 0.16 8.97
N TYR A 120 0.93 -0.67 7.91
CA TYR A 120 0.03 -0.44 6.80
C TYR A 120 -1.45 -0.58 7.18
N LEU A 121 -1.79 -1.52 8.08
CA LEU A 121 -3.15 -1.64 8.59
C LEU A 121 -3.55 -0.42 9.42
N HIS A 122 -2.65 0.09 10.27
CA HIS A 122 -2.87 1.30 11.03
C HIS A 122 -3.13 2.50 10.11
N LEU A 123 -2.29 2.70 9.09
CA LEU A 123 -2.50 3.77 8.10
C LEU A 123 -3.85 3.63 7.37
N ALA A 124 -4.23 2.41 6.99
CA ALA A 124 -5.52 2.15 6.36
C ALA A 124 -6.68 2.58 7.26
N ARG A 125 -6.63 2.24 8.55
CA ARG A 125 -7.64 2.62 9.55
C ARG A 125 -7.67 4.11 9.82
N CYS A 126 -6.52 4.78 9.88
CA CYS A 126 -6.49 6.23 10.02
C CYS A 126 -7.17 6.94 8.84
N LEU A 127 -6.99 6.43 7.62
CA LEU A 127 -7.66 6.95 6.43
C LEU A 127 -9.17 6.76 6.48
N THR A 128 -9.64 5.57 6.89
CA THR A 128 -11.07 5.25 6.90
C THR A 128 -11.80 5.76 8.13
N ASN A 129 -11.08 6.14 9.19
CA ASN A 129 -11.67 6.88 10.31
C ASN A 129 -11.88 8.37 9.99
N ASN A 130 -11.49 8.85 8.80
CA ASN A 130 -11.80 10.19 8.33
C ASN A 130 -12.95 10.13 7.30
N PRO A 131 -14.17 10.54 7.67
CA PRO A 131 -15.33 10.47 6.78
C PRO A 131 -15.19 11.32 5.50
N GLU A 132 -14.47 12.44 5.57
CA GLU A 132 -14.28 13.31 4.40
C GLU A 132 -13.41 12.59 3.33
N GLU A 133 -12.45 11.78 3.77
CA GLU A 133 -11.65 10.94 2.87
C GLU A 133 -12.50 9.83 2.23
N ILE A 134 -13.38 9.20 3.00
CA ILE A 134 -14.32 8.20 2.48
C ILE A 134 -15.24 8.83 1.43
N LEU A 135 -15.77 10.02 1.72
CA LEU A 135 -16.63 10.76 0.80
C LEU A 135 -15.92 11.11 -0.50
N GLN A 136 -14.67 11.55 -0.44
CA GLN A 136 -13.86 11.84 -1.63
C GLN A 136 -13.61 10.60 -2.49
N ILE A 137 -13.40 9.44 -1.86
CA ILE A 137 -13.28 8.16 -2.57
C ILE A 137 -14.63 7.81 -3.21
N TYR A 138 -15.71 7.83 -2.42
CA TYR A 138 -17.04 7.43 -2.85
C TYR A 138 -17.59 8.30 -4.00
N ARG A 139 -17.34 9.62 -4.01
CA ARG A 139 -17.77 10.53 -5.10
C ARG A 139 -17.25 10.12 -6.48
N LYS A 140 -16.11 9.42 -6.53
CA LYS A 140 -15.50 8.94 -7.78
C LYS A 140 -15.92 7.52 -8.15
N TYR A 141 -16.62 6.82 -7.25
CA TYR A 141 -17.05 5.46 -7.45
C TYR A 141 -18.10 5.34 -8.56
N ARG A 142 -17.94 4.33 -9.41
CA ARG A 142 -18.86 4.02 -10.50
C ARG A 142 -19.39 2.60 -10.35
N ARG A 143 -20.63 2.47 -9.85
CA ARG A 143 -21.27 1.18 -9.54
C ARG A 143 -21.28 0.17 -10.69
N ARG A 144 -21.36 0.64 -11.94
CA ARG A 144 -21.39 -0.24 -13.13
C ARG A 144 -20.04 -0.82 -13.50
N GLU A 145 -18.94 -0.22 -13.02
CA GLU A 145 -17.58 -0.56 -13.46
C GLU A 145 -16.83 -1.41 -12.42
N TYR A 146 -17.14 -1.23 -11.13
CA TYR A 146 -16.37 -1.83 -10.05
C TYR A 146 -17.25 -2.34 -8.89
N ASP A 147 -16.83 -3.45 -8.29
CA ASP A 147 -17.29 -3.87 -6.97
C ASP A 147 -16.86 -2.86 -5.90
N LEU A 148 -17.75 -2.52 -4.96
CA LEU A 148 -17.52 -1.43 -4.01
C LEU A 148 -16.37 -1.73 -3.05
N GLU A 149 -16.34 -2.95 -2.49
CA GLU A 149 -15.29 -3.39 -1.55
C GLU A 149 -13.91 -3.36 -2.25
N LYS A 150 -13.83 -3.90 -3.47
CA LYS A 150 -12.61 -3.86 -4.28
C LYS A 150 -12.19 -2.45 -4.66
N TYR A 151 -13.14 -1.57 -4.99
CA TYR A 151 -12.84 -0.18 -5.31
C TYR A 151 -12.22 0.55 -4.12
N PHE A 152 -12.84 0.45 -2.93
CA PHE A 152 -12.29 1.01 -1.71
C PHE A 152 -10.91 0.43 -1.39
N MET A 153 -10.71 -0.89 -1.52
CA MET A 153 -9.39 -1.49 -1.32
C MET A 153 -8.33 -0.84 -2.22
N TRP A 154 -8.64 -0.59 -3.50
CA TRP A 154 -7.68 -0.03 -4.47
C TRP A 154 -7.34 1.41 -4.13
N GLU A 155 -8.34 2.22 -3.81
CA GLU A 155 -8.18 3.63 -3.45
C GLU A 155 -7.43 3.80 -2.12
N ILE A 156 -7.76 2.99 -1.10
CA ILE A 156 -7.04 2.98 0.18
C ILE A 156 -5.57 2.58 -0.03
N ALA A 157 -5.30 1.53 -0.81
CA ALA A 157 -3.93 1.12 -1.12
C ALA A 157 -3.15 2.22 -1.86
N SER A 158 -3.80 2.95 -2.77
CA SER A 158 -3.23 4.09 -3.48
C SER A 158 -2.91 5.25 -2.53
N LYS A 159 -3.82 5.57 -1.59
CA LYS A 159 -3.59 6.61 -0.59
C LYS A 159 -2.47 6.26 0.40
N ILE A 160 -2.41 5.01 0.88
CA ILE A 160 -1.29 4.52 1.71
C ILE A 160 0.04 4.73 0.98
N ARG A 161 0.10 4.38 -0.31
CA ARG A 161 1.30 4.62 -1.14
C ARG A 161 1.72 6.08 -1.14
N ASP A 162 0.75 6.98 -1.35
CA ASP A 162 1.03 8.40 -1.46
C ASP A 162 1.43 9.00 -0.11
N LEU A 163 0.85 8.53 1.00
CA LEU A 163 1.25 8.88 2.36
C LEU A 163 2.69 8.43 2.67
N SER A 164 3.00 7.15 2.44
CA SER A 164 4.37 6.64 2.63
C SER A 164 5.38 7.44 1.80
N TYR A 165 5.01 7.80 0.56
CA TYR A 165 5.86 8.60 -0.32
C TYR A 165 6.07 10.02 0.16
N ARG A 166 5.03 10.69 0.67
CA ARG A 166 5.17 12.04 1.24
C ARG A 166 6.04 12.05 2.49
N ALA A 167 5.88 11.04 3.36
CA ALA A 167 6.61 10.97 4.62
C ALA A 167 8.09 10.61 4.44
N THR A 168 8.39 9.69 3.53
CA THR A 168 9.74 9.09 3.43
C THR A 168 10.44 9.35 2.09
N GLY A 169 9.72 9.82 1.07
CA GLY A 169 10.19 9.79 -0.32
C GLY A 169 10.30 8.38 -0.90
N GLN A 170 9.91 7.35 -0.15
CA GLN A 170 10.01 5.92 -0.47
C GLN A 170 8.61 5.30 -0.57
N GLY A 171 8.50 4.01 -0.92
CA GLY A 171 7.20 3.31 -0.92
C GLY A 171 6.28 3.59 -2.12
N LYS A 172 6.57 4.58 -2.99
CA LYS A 172 5.86 4.72 -4.29
C LYS A 172 6.39 3.76 -5.36
N TYR A 173 7.69 3.55 -5.32
CA TYR A 173 8.45 2.78 -6.30
C TYR A 173 9.36 1.81 -5.58
N SER A 174 9.68 0.69 -6.23
CA SER A 174 10.72 -0.19 -5.70
C SER A 174 12.08 0.54 -5.65
N PRO A 175 13.01 0.09 -4.79
CA PRO A 175 14.38 0.60 -4.81
C PRO A 175 15.01 0.52 -6.21
N TRP A 176 14.69 -0.55 -6.95
CA TRP A 176 15.13 -0.82 -8.31
C TRP A 176 14.57 0.17 -9.34
N TYR A 177 13.27 0.49 -9.26
CA TYR A 177 12.69 1.52 -10.12
C TYR A 177 13.26 2.90 -9.78
N SER A 178 13.46 3.19 -8.49
CA SER A 178 14.03 4.46 -8.04
C SER A 178 15.44 4.65 -8.60
N LEU A 179 16.28 3.61 -8.49
CA LEU A 179 17.62 3.60 -9.06
C LEU A 179 17.58 3.69 -10.59
N LYS A 180 16.61 3.07 -11.27
CA LYS A 180 16.46 3.21 -12.72
C LYS A 180 16.08 4.62 -13.13
N ASN A 181 15.17 5.26 -12.40
CA ASN A 181 14.63 6.58 -12.74
C ASN A 181 15.51 7.75 -12.30
N THR A 182 16.52 7.50 -11.47
CA THR A 182 17.48 8.55 -11.07
C THR A 182 18.40 8.89 -12.25
N SER A 183 18.59 10.17 -12.55
CA SER A 183 19.55 10.59 -13.59
C SER A 183 20.99 10.20 -13.20
N ALA A 184 21.87 10.00 -14.18
CA ALA A 184 23.29 9.74 -13.90
C ALA A 184 23.92 10.88 -13.07
N THR A 185 23.52 12.13 -13.33
CA THR A 185 23.93 13.32 -12.58
C THR A 185 23.52 13.26 -11.11
N ASN A 186 22.26 12.93 -10.83
CA ASN A 186 21.76 12.87 -9.45
C ASN A 186 22.41 11.71 -8.68
N LEU A 187 22.62 10.56 -9.35
CA LEU A 187 23.31 9.44 -8.74
C LEU A 187 24.79 9.75 -8.47
N ASN A 188 25.47 10.42 -9.39
CA ASN A 188 26.84 10.89 -9.18
C ASN A 188 26.93 11.78 -7.94
N GLN A 189 26.08 12.82 -7.86
CA GLN A 189 26.06 13.71 -6.69
C GLN A 189 25.79 12.94 -5.38
N ALA A 190 24.86 11.99 -5.40
CA ALA A 190 24.57 11.14 -4.24
C ALA A 190 25.78 10.28 -3.82
N LEU A 191 26.49 9.70 -4.79
CA LEU A 191 27.72 8.91 -4.54
C LEU A 191 28.83 9.79 -3.96
N VAL A 192 29.05 10.99 -4.51
CA VAL A 192 30.03 11.96 -3.98
C VAL A 192 29.70 12.34 -2.54
N ASN A 193 28.44 12.68 -2.26
CA ASN A 193 27.98 13.05 -0.92
C ASN A 193 28.15 11.89 0.08
N HIS A 194 28.09 10.64 -0.40
CA HIS A 194 28.32 9.43 0.38
C HIS A 194 29.82 9.07 0.51
N GLY A 195 30.74 9.92 0.05
CA GLY A 195 32.18 9.74 0.19
C GLY A 195 32.81 8.82 -0.88
N VAL A 196 32.09 8.50 -1.96
CA VAL A 196 32.70 7.78 -3.10
C VAL A 196 33.65 8.73 -3.83
N ARG A 197 34.91 8.31 -3.96
CA ARG A 197 35.93 9.07 -4.70
C ARG A 197 35.57 9.18 -6.17
N ALA A 198 35.81 10.36 -6.75
CA ALA A 198 35.51 10.67 -8.16
C ALA A 198 36.03 9.61 -9.14
N GLU A 199 37.25 9.11 -8.93
CA GLU A 199 37.90 8.07 -9.73
C GLU A 199 37.11 6.74 -9.79
N ASN A 200 36.23 6.49 -8.83
CA ASN A 200 35.45 5.25 -8.75
C ASN A 200 34.01 5.41 -9.23
N ILE A 201 33.50 6.64 -9.41
CA ILE A 201 32.08 6.90 -9.72
C ILE A 201 31.66 6.24 -11.02
N GLU A 202 32.52 6.30 -12.04
CA GLU A 202 32.24 5.71 -13.35
C GLU A 202 31.92 4.20 -13.24
N ARG A 203 32.59 3.47 -12.35
CA ARG A 203 32.34 2.04 -12.10
C ARG A 203 30.91 1.79 -11.61
N TYR A 204 30.39 2.64 -10.72
CA TYR A 204 29.01 2.54 -10.23
C TYR A 204 27.99 2.84 -11.33
N LEU A 205 28.26 3.85 -12.17
CA LEU A 205 27.38 4.21 -13.28
C LEU A 205 27.33 3.13 -14.36
N ILE A 206 28.49 2.55 -14.73
CA ILE A 206 28.58 1.44 -15.69
C ILE A 206 27.86 0.21 -15.13
N ALA A 207 28.13 -0.18 -13.88
CA ALA A 207 27.48 -1.31 -13.24
C ALA A 207 25.94 -1.17 -13.26
N ARG A 208 25.45 0.02 -12.91
CA ARG A 208 24.02 0.35 -12.97
C ARG A 208 23.45 0.21 -14.39
N SER A 209 24.10 0.80 -15.39
CA SER A 209 23.64 0.75 -16.78
C SER A 209 23.59 -0.70 -17.29
N CYS A 210 24.63 -1.48 -17.01
CA CYS A 210 24.69 -2.89 -17.40
C CYS A 210 23.59 -3.73 -16.74
N LEU A 211 23.28 -3.48 -15.46
CA LEU A 211 22.17 -4.14 -14.79
C LEU A 211 20.82 -3.79 -15.45
N PHE A 212 20.59 -2.52 -15.80
CA PHE A 212 19.32 -2.12 -16.39
C PHE A 212 19.12 -2.55 -17.84
N GLU A 213 20.21 -2.75 -18.60
CA GLU A 213 20.19 -3.37 -19.92
C GLU A 213 19.73 -4.83 -19.86
N VAL A 214 20.14 -5.57 -18.83
CA VAL A 214 19.68 -6.94 -18.57
C VAL A 214 18.21 -6.94 -18.13
N TYR A 215 17.84 -6.05 -17.22
CA TYR A 215 16.47 -5.89 -16.71
C TYR A 215 15.46 -5.55 -17.80
N ALA A 216 15.84 -4.74 -18.80
CA ALA A 216 14.96 -4.39 -19.90
C ALA A 216 14.46 -5.62 -20.69
N LYS A 217 15.20 -6.74 -20.59
CA LYS A 217 14.94 -8.00 -21.27
C LYS A 217 14.41 -9.09 -20.33
N SER A 218 14.22 -8.78 -19.04
CA SER A 218 13.76 -9.73 -18.04
C SER A 218 12.24 -9.93 -18.11
N GLU A 219 11.82 -11.19 -17.98
CA GLU A 219 10.41 -11.61 -17.94
C GLU A 219 9.81 -11.50 -16.53
N GLN A 220 10.63 -11.29 -15.48
CA GLN A 220 10.21 -11.40 -14.07
C GLN A 220 9.32 -10.25 -13.56
N GLY A 221 8.80 -9.42 -14.46
CA GLY A 221 8.06 -8.22 -14.10
C GLY A 221 9.03 -7.10 -13.72
N ARG A 222 8.80 -5.92 -14.32
CA ARG A 222 9.74 -4.81 -14.20
C ARG A 222 9.88 -4.40 -12.73
N TRP A 223 11.13 -4.16 -12.30
CA TRP A 223 11.49 -3.47 -11.05
C TRP A 223 11.40 -4.29 -9.75
N ILE A 224 11.47 -5.61 -9.81
CA ILE A 224 11.74 -6.49 -8.65
C ILE A 224 13.26 -6.59 -8.41
N SER A 225 13.69 -7.18 -7.30
CA SER A 225 15.11 -7.43 -6.99
C SER A 225 15.78 -8.40 -7.97
N PRO A 226 17.04 -8.14 -8.39
CA PRO A 226 17.68 -9.00 -9.38
C PRO A 226 17.96 -10.35 -8.78
N ASN A 227 17.69 -11.40 -9.54
CA ASN A 227 18.14 -12.73 -9.19
C ASN A 227 19.61 -12.93 -9.57
N LEU A 228 20.20 -14.05 -9.14
CA LEU A 228 21.61 -14.34 -9.39
C LEU A 228 21.97 -14.40 -10.88
N ASN A 229 21.08 -14.93 -11.72
CA ASN A 229 21.32 -15.03 -13.17
C ASN A 229 21.33 -13.64 -13.82
N GLU A 230 20.49 -12.72 -13.35
CA GLU A 230 20.47 -11.33 -13.83
C GLU A 230 21.75 -10.59 -13.43
N TYR A 231 22.24 -10.78 -12.19
CA TYR A 231 23.53 -10.24 -11.79
C TYR A 231 24.69 -10.84 -12.58
N GLN A 232 24.67 -12.15 -12.85
CA GLN A 232 25.67 -12.81 -13.69
C GLN A 232 25.66 -12.26 -15.12
N ALA A 233 24.47 -12.09 -15.71
CA ALA A 233 24.33 -11.51 -17.03
C ALA A 233 24.82 -10.05 -17.05
N ALA A 234 24.56 -9.28 -16.00
CA ALA A 234 25.00 -7.89 -15.89
C ALA A 234 26.52 -7.77 -15.74
N ALA A 235 27.14 -8.63 -14.91
CA ALA A 235 28.59 -8.74 -14.78
C ALA A 235 29.25 -9.08 -16.13
N ASN A 236 28.69 -10.06 -16.86
CA ASN A 236 29.15 -10.40 -18.20
C ASN A 236 28.97 -9.23 -19.17
N TYR A 237 27.88 -8.47 -19.07
CA TYR A 237 27.61 -7.32 -19.94
C TYR A 237 28.60 -6.17 -19.71
N CYS A 238 29.11 -5.99 -18.48
CA CYS A 238 30.13 -4.99 -18.16
C CYS A 238 31.42 -5.16 -18.98
N THR A 239 31.74 -6.38 -19.43
CA THR A 239 32.92 -6.65 -20.29
C THR A 239 32.90 -5.85 -21.60
N ARG A 240 31.70 -5.51 -22.11
CA ARG A 240 31.54 -4.65 -23.31
C ARG A 240 32.04 -3.23 -23.11
N TYR A 241 32.18 -2.79 -21.86
CA TYR A 241 32.71 -1.50 -21.46
C TYR A 241 34.17 -1.59 -20.96
N HIS A 242 34.88 -2.67 -21.29
CA HIS A 242 36.22 -2.97 -20.75
C HIS A 242 36.27 -2.99 -19.22
N PHE A 243 35.13 -3.24 -18.58
CA PHE A 243 34.98 -3.27 -17.14
C PHE A 243 34.72 -4.71 -16.69
N THR A 244 35.79 -5.41 -16.31
CA THR A 244 35.70 -6.78 -15.81
C THR A 244 35.41 -6.77 -14.32
N ILE A 245 34.31 -7.40 -13.94
CA ILE A 245 33.75 -7.38 -12.60
C ILE A 245 33.05 -8.71 -12.34
N ASP A 246 33.21 -9.27 -11.16
CA ASP A 246 32.51 -10.48 -10.76
C ASP A 246 31.10 -10.17 -10.22
N VAL A 247 30.32 -11.22 -9.99
CA VAL A 247 28.94 -11.11 -9.50
C VAL A 247 28.88 -10.45 -8.11
N GLN A 248 29.85 -10.71 -7.24
CA GLN A 248 29.84 -10.19 -5.87
C GLN A 248 30.11 -8.69 -5.86
N GLU A 249 31.05 -8.24 -6.69
CA GLU A 249 31.43 -6.85 -6.82
C GLU A 249 30.31 -6.05 -7.51
N ILE A 250 29.63 -6.58 -8.54
CA ILE A 250 28.50 -5.85 -9.13
C ILE A 250 27.34 -5.74 -8.14
N GLN A 251 27.06 -6.79 -7.36
CA GLN A 251 26.09 -6.74 -6.27
C GLN A 251 26.45 -5.67 -5.24
N ARG A 252 27.72 -5.59 -4.84
CA ARG A 252 28.23 -4.58 -3.90
C ARG A 252 28.06 -3.16 -4.44
N LEU A 253 28.47 -2.89 -5.68
CA LEU A 253 28.33 -1.56 -6.30
C LEU A 253 26.87 -1.14 -6.38
N ILE A 254 25.99 -2.04 -6.80
CA ILE A 254 24.56 -1.80 -6.90
C ILE A 254 23.93 -1.57 -5.53
N LYS A 255 24.36 -2.31 -4.50
CA LYS A 255 23.88 -2.11 -3.12
C LYS A 255 24.22 -0.71 -2.62
N ILE A 256 25.45 -0.24 -2.84
CA ILE A 256 25.85 1.13 -2.50
C ILE A 256 25.00 2.15 -3.26
N CYS A 257 24.75 1.95 -4.56
CA CYS A 257 23.85 2.82 -5.33
C CYS A 257 22.43 2.87 -4.74
N LEU A 258 21.92 1.79 -4.16
CA LEU A 258 20.63 1.80 -3.48
C LEU A 258 20.69 2.53 -2.13
N GLU A 259 21.76 2.31 -1.35
CA GLU A 259 21.99 2.95 -0.06
C GLU A 259 22.09 4.48 -0.20
N VAL A 260 22.87 4.98 -1.17
CA VAL A 260 23.03 6.43 -1.38
C VAL A 260 21.73 7.12 -1.77
N LEU A 261 20.85 6.45 -2.51
CA LEU A 261 19.54 7.00 -2.90
C LEU A 261 18.53 6.99 -1.75
N ARG A 262 18.75 6.16 -0.73
CA ARG A 262 17.93 6.17 0.50
C ARG A 262 18.34 7.29 1.44
N SER A 263 19.65 7.52 1.57
CA SER A 263 20.21 8.53 2.47
C SER A 263 20.22 9.94 1.87
N SER A 264 20.05 10.07 0.55
CA SER A 264 19.93 11.37 -0.10
C SER A 264 18.58 12.03 0.23
N PRO A 265 18.54 13.20 0.90
CA PRO A 265 17.32 13.98 0.99
C PRO A 265 16.89 14.34 -0.43
N LYS A 266 15.70 13.89 -0.85
CA LYS A 266 15.20 14.24 -2.18
C LYS A 266 14.91 15.74 -2.20
N ILE A 267 15.62 16.46 -3.06
CA ILE A 267 15.18 17.76 -3.56
C ILE A 267 13.88 17.48 -4.32
N ILE A 268 12.75 17.79 -3.70
CA ILE A 268 11.44 17.73 -4.35
C ILE A 268 11.41 18.93 -5.30
N SER A 269 11.72 18.70 -6.59
CA SER A 269 11.35 19.66 -7.63
C SER A 269 9.87 19.48 -7.94
N PHE A 270 9.09 20.54 -7.69
CA PHE A 270 7.67 20.66 -8.02
C PHE A 270 7.43 20.59 -9.53
#